data_AF-A0A925B3M1-F1
#
_entry.id   AF-A0A925B3M1-F1
#
_cell.length_a   1.000
_cell.length_b   1.000
_cell.length_c   1.000
_cell.angle_alpha   90.00
_cell.angle_beta   90.00
_cell.angle_gamma   90.00
#
_symmetry.space_group_name_H-M   'P 1'
#
loop_
_entity.id
_entity.type
_entity.pdbx_description
1 polymer ?
#
loop_
_entity_poly.entity_id
_entity_poly.type
_entity_poly.pdbx_seq_one_letter_code
_entity_poly.pdbx_strand_id
1 'polypeptide(L)'
;LLYSEFKTVLSQKPVVDQILPIVRKTVTEDENSKPSTVAESTEYIYEQTPTEIFSRLLPRQIETQVYRAMLESVASEQGSRMTAMDSASKNAGELIDSLTLNMNRIRQAAITKEIIEVVSGASAM
;
A
#
# COMPACT_ATOMS: atom_id res chain seq x y z
N LEU A 1 -15.97 3.00 -8.16
CA LEU A 1 -14.79 2.10 -8.16
C LEU A 1 -13.94 2.48 -6.98
N LEU A 2 -13.62 1.53 -6.11
CA LEU A 2 -12.76 1.77 -4.96
C LEU A 2 -11.44 1.04 -5.19
N TYR A 3 -10.33 1.75 -5.10
CA TYR A 3 -8.99 1.19 -5.26
C TYR A 3 -7.99 1.98 -4.42
N SER A 4 -6.81 1.40 -4.20
CA SER A 4 -5.71 2.09 -3.53
C SER A 4 -4.85 2.79 -4.58
N GLU A 5 -4.85 4.12 -4.57
CA GLU A 5 -3.98 4.92 -5.43
C GLU A 5 -2.54 4.84 -4.91
N PHE A 6 -1.64 4.39 -5.77
CA PHE A 6 -0.22 4.32 -5.48
C PHE A 6 0.42 5.71 -5.68
N LYS A 7 0.65 6.45 -4.59
CA LYS A 7 1.45 7.69 -4.65
C LYS A 7 2.93 7.38 -4.43
N THR A 8 3.25 6.69 -3.34
CA THR A 8 4.60 6.24 -3.02
C THR A 8 4.55 4.90 -2.27
N VAL A 9 5.70 4.27 -2.07
CA VAL A 9 5.81 3.01 -1.32
C VAL A 9 5.28 3.15 0.11
N LEU A 10 5.43 4.34 0.73
CA LEU A 10 4.92 4.64 2.06
C LEU A 10 3.50 5.21 2.09
N SER A 11 3.04 5.85 1.01
CA SER A 11 1.77 6.58 1.01
C SER A 11 0.83 6.03 -0.05
N GLN A 12 -0.22 5.37 0.43
CA GLN A 12 -1.27 4.76 -0.36
C GLN A 12 -2.59 5.34 0.13
N LYS A 13 -3.38 5.92 -0.78
CA LYS A 13 -4.65 6.57 -0.44
C LYS A 13 -5.81 5.78 -1.05
N PRO A 14 -6.82 5.38 -0.27
CA PRO A 14 -8.03 4.81 -0.85
C PRO A 14 -8.79 5.92 -1.59
N VAL A 15 -9.07 5.70 -2.86
CA VAL A 15 -9.80 6.63 -3.72
C VAL A 15 -11.09 5.97 -4.19
N VAL A 16 -12.17 6.77 -4.23
CA VAL A 16 -13.47 6.36 -4.75
C VAL A 16 -13.75 7.15 -6.02
N ASP A 17 -13.54 6.51 -7.16
CA ASP A 17 -13.80 7.09 -8.48
C ASP A 17 -15.17 6.67 -9.00
N GLN A 18 -16.00 7.65 -9.37
CA GLN A 18 -17.27 7.40 -10.04
C GLN A 18 -17.03 7.24 -11.54
N ILE A 19 -17.26 6.03 -12.06
CA ILE A 19 -17.07 5.71 -13.49
C ILE A 19 -18.24 6.23 -14.33
N LEU A 20 -19.47 5.98 -13.88
CA LEU A 20 -20.70 6.48 -14.49
C LEU A 20 -21.67 7.01 -13.42
N PRO A 21 -22.57 7.94 -13.79
CA PRO A 21 -22.55 8.79 -14.99
C PRO A 21 -21.33 9.73 -15.06
N ILE A 22 -20.89 10.07 -16.27
CA ILE A 22 -19.79 11.03 -16.48
C ILE A 22 -20.30 12.42 -16.11
N VAL A 23 -19.91 12.91 -14.92
CA VAL A 23 -20.21 14.27 -14.51
C VAL A 23 -19.41 15.21 -15.40
N ARG A 24 -20.07 16.20 -16.00
CA ARG A 24 -19.36 17.29 -16.70
C ARG A 24 -18.49 17.98 -15.65
N LYS A 25 -17.17 17.92 -15.83
CA LYS A 25 -16.24 18.65 -14.99
C LYS A 25 -16.53 20.15 -15.20
N THR A 26 -17.24 20.77 -14.27
CA THR A 26 -17.27 22.23 -14.18
C THR A 26 -15.85 22.65 -13.86
N VAL A 27 -15.25 23.41 -14.76
CA VAL A 27 -13.91 23.97 -14.56
C VAL A 27 -14.06 25.06 -13.50
N THR A 28 -13.92 24.68 -12.23
CA THR A 28 -13.86 25.52 -11.03
C THR A 28 -12.96 24.72 -10.08
N GLU A 29 -11.75 25.13 -9.66
CA GLU A 29 -11.15 26.45 -9.44
C GLU A 29 -9.62 26.34 -9.62
N ASP A 30 -9.02 27.30 -10.32
CA ASP A 30 -7.69 27.84 -10.01
C ASP A 30 -7.86 29.35 -9.98
N GLU A 31 -7.92 29.95 -8.79
CA GLU A 31 -8.16 31.38 -8.55
C GLU A 31 -7.03 32.33 -9.03
N ASN A 32 -6.24 31.94 -10.03
CA ASN A 32 -5.30 32.89 -10.65
C ASN A 32 -5.13 32.71 -12.17
N SER A 33 -6.03 31.97 -12.79
CA SER A 33 -6.10 31.88 -14.25
C SER A 33 -7.42 32.50 -14.67
N LYS A 34 -7.34 33.59 -15.44
CA LYS A 34 -8.47 34.26 -16.09
C LYS A 34 -9.52 33.24 -16.55
N PRO A 35 -10.82 33.54 -16.49
CA PRO A 35 -11.85 32.61 -16.94
C PRO A 35 -11.61 32.36 -18.42
N SER A 36 -10.96 31.25 -18.73
CA SER A 36 -10.94 30.68 -20.07
C SER A 36 -12.37 30.23 -20.30
N THR A 37 -13.18 31.17 -20.80
CA THR A 37 -14.38 30.91 -21.57
C THR A 37 -14.17 29.61 -22.31
N VAL A 38 -14.94 28.59 -21.94
CA VAL A 38 -15.23 27.39 -22.72
C VAL A 38 -14.07 27.04 -23.64
N ALA A 39 -13.12 26.22 -23.15
CA ALA A 39 -12.06 25.60 -23.96
C ALA A 39 -12.56 25.52 -25.41
N GLU A 40 -11.98 26.37 -26.27
CA GLU A 40 -12.48 26.64 -27.61
C GLU A 40 -12.98 25.32 -28.18
N SER A 41 -14.28 25.26 -28.43
CA SER A 41 -14.92 24.11 -29.02
C SER A 41 -14.38 23.99 -30.44
N THR A 42 -13.17 23.47 -30.57
CA THR A 42 -12.58 23.07 -31.84
C THR A 42 -13.57 22.09 -32.42
N GLU A 43 -14.28 22.54 -33.44
CA GLU A 43 -15.33 21.77 -34.08
C GLU A 43 -14.64 20.65 -34.85
N TYR A 44 -14.57 19.48 -34.24
CA TYR A 44 -14.01 18.30 -34.88
C TYR A 44 -15.03 17.77 -35.88
N ILE A 45 -14.64 17.71 -37.15
CA ILE A 45 -15.40 17.00 -38.17
C ILE A 45 -15.14 15.52 -37.98
N TYR A 46 -16.12 14.80 -37.45
CA TYR A 46 -16.07 13.35 -37.28
C TYR A 46 -16.59 12.66 -38.53
N GLU A 47 -15.86 11.64 -38.99
CA GLU A 47 -16.25 10.83 -40.15
C GLU A 47 -17.39 9.85 -39.84
N GLN A 48 -17.52 9.45 -38.57
CA GLN A 48 -18.56 8.54 -38.08
C GLN A 48 -19.66 9.28 -37.33
N THR A 49 -20.84 8.65 -37.26
CA THR A 49 -21.94 9.19 -36.44
C THR A 49 -21.57 9.19 -34.95
N PRO A 50 -22.04 10.16 -34.15
CA PRO A 50 -21.74 10.21 -32.72
C PRO A 50 -22.08 8.91 -31.97
N THR A 51 -23.20 8.27 -32.32
CA THR A 51 -23.63 7.00 -31.72
C THR A 51 -22.62 5.87 -31.95
N GLU A 52 -22.03 5.79 -33.14
CA GLU A 52 -21.04 4.76 -33.46
C GLU A 52 -19.73 4.99 -32.71
N ILE A 53 -19.31 6.26 -32.59
CA ILE A 53 -18.10 6.64 -31.83
C ILE A 53 -18.28 6.31 -30.35
N PHE A 54 -19.37 6.77 -29.73
CA PHE A 54 -19.62 6.55 -28.31
C PHE A 54 -19.86 5.07 -27.96
N SER A 55 -20.48 4.30 -28.86
CA SER A 55 -20.68 2.86 -28.63
C SER A 55 -19.37 2.07 -28.55
N ARG A 56 -18.29 2.55 -29.20
CA ARG A 56 -16.94 1.97 -29.07
C ARG A 56 -16.10 2.60 -27.97
N LEU A 57 -16.21 3.92 -27.80
CA LEU A 57 -15.37 4.68 -26.87
C LEU A 57 -15.77 4.44 -25.41
N LEU A 58 -17.07 4.39 -25.09
CA LEU A 58 -17.53 4.24 -23.71
C LEU A 58 -17.10 2.89 -23.09
N PRO A 59 -17.29 1.72 -23.73
CA PRO A 59 -16.81 0.46 -23.17
C PRO A 59 -15.29 0.45 -22.97
N ARG A 60 -14.53 0.92 -23.98
CA ARG A 60 -13.07 0.97 -23.91
C ARG A 60 -12.56 1.88 -22.80
N GLN A 61 -13.26 2.98 -22.53
CA GLN A 61 -12.93 3.88 -21.44
C GLN A 61 -13.13 3.20 -20.07
N ILE A 62 -14.24 2.46 -19.90
CA ILE A 62 -14.50 1.71 -18.66
C ILE A 62 -13.44 0.63 -18.46
N GLU A 63 -13.14 -0.15 -19.49
CA GLU A 63 -12.09 -1.18 -19.45
C GLU A 63 -10.74 -0.59 -19.03
N THR A 64 -10.37 0.55 -19.62
CA THR A 64 -9.10 1.24 -19.30
C THR A 64 -9.08 1.73 -17.85
N GLN A 65 -10.18 2.29 -17.34
CA GLN A 65 -10.27 2.76 -15.96
C GLN A 65 -10.19 1.62 -14.94
N VAL A 66 -10.90 0.52 -15.19
CA VAL A 66 -10.84 -0.68 -14.34
C VAL A 66 -9.44 -1.27 -14.35
N TYR A 67 -8.83 -1.39 -15.53
CA TYR A 67 -7.47 -1.90 -15.66
C TYR A 67 -6.45 -1.03 -14.91
N ARG A 68 -6.55 0.30 -15.05
CA ARG A 68 -5.71 1.24 -14.29
C ARG A 68 -5.85 1.04 -12.78
N ALA A 69 -7.09 0.99 -12.28
CA ALA A 69 -7.35 0.81 -10.86
C ALA A 69 -6.81 -0.52 -10.31
N MET A 70 -6.88 -1.60 -11.10
CA MET A 70 -6.27 -2.88 -10.73
C MET A 70 -4.75 -2.77 -10.63
N LEU A 71 -4.09 -2.13 -11.61
CA LEU A 71 -2.64 -1.92 -11.58
C LEU A 71 -2.20 -1.08 -10.38
N GLU A 72 -2.92 0.00 -10.08
CA GLU A 72 -2.64 0.86 -8.92
C GLU A 72 -2.82 0.11 -7.60
N SER A 73 -3.85 -0.73 -7.50
CA SER A 73 -4.09 -1.57 -6.32
C SER A 73 -2.98 -2.61 -6.12
N VAL A 74 -2.50 -3.25 -7.19
CA VAL A 74 -1.39 -4.21 -7.12
C VAL A 74 -0.09 -3.53 -6.71
N ALA A 75 0.21 -2.36 -7.29
CA ALA A 75 1.39 -1.58 -6.91
C ALA A 75 1.35 -1.16 -5.43
N SER A 76 0.19 -0.67 -4.96
CA SER A 76 -0.04 -0.34 -3.56
C SER A 76 0.12 -1.55 -2.64
N GLU A 77 -0.43 -2.69 -3.02
CA GLU A 77 -0.32 -3.93 -2.25
C GLU A 77 1.15 -4.34 -2.06
N GLN A 78 1.96 -4.32 -3.12
CA GLN A 78 3.37 -4.69 -3.02
C GLN A 78 4.15 -3.71 -2.15
N GLY A 79 3.87 -2.39 -2.25
CA GLY A 79 4.47 -1.39 -1.38
C GLY A 79 4.10 -1.58 0.10
N SER A 80 2.83 -1.86 0.39
CA SER A 80 2.37 -2.15 1.75
C SER A 80 2.97 -3.45 2.28
N ARG A 81 3.11 -4.46 1.42
CA ARG A 81 3.67 -5.75 1.81
C ARG A 81 5.15 -5.61 2.16
N MET A 82 5.92 -4.85 1.39
CA MET A 82 7.34 -4.60 1.66
C MET A 82 7.52 -3.95 3.04
N THR A 83 6.80 -2.86 3.30
CA THR A 83 6.88 -2.14 4.59
C THR A 83 6.41 -2.97 5.79
N ALA A 84 5.38 -3.80 5.61
CA ALA A 84 4.92 -4.73 6.63
C ALA A 84 5.95 -5.82 6.94
N MET A 85 6.60 -6.38 5.91
CA MET A 85 7.63 -7.42 6.08
C MET A 85 8.92 -6.88 6.69
N ASP A 86 9.32 -5.65 6.34
CA ASP A 86 10.45 -4.96 6.98
C ASP A 86 10.19 -4.77 8.48
N SER A 87 8.98 -4.32 8.83
CA SER A 87 8.56 -4.17 10.22
C SER A 87 8.51 -5.51 10.96
N ALA A 88 7.99 -6.56 10.32
CA ALA A 88 7.96 -7.90 10.90
C ALA A 88 9.38 -8.45 11.16
N SER A 89 10.30 -8.25 10.22
CA SER A 89 11.70 -8.69 10.34
C SER A 89 12.41 -7.97 11.48
N LYS A 90 12.18 -6.66 11.61
CA LYS A 90 12.71 -5.87 12.73
C LYS A 90 12.19 -6.36 14.08
N ASN A 91 10.87 -6.57 14.19
CA ASN A 91 10.25 -7.08 15.42
C ASN A 91 10.74 -8.49 15.78
N ALA A 92 10.96 -9.35 14.78
CA ALA A 92 11.54 -10.68 14.98
C ALA A 92 12.98 -10.59 15.51
N GLY A 93 13.79 -9.66 14.99
CA GLY A 93 15.13 -9.38 15.50
C GLY A 93 15.12 -8.96 16.97
N GLU A 94 14.25 -8.02 17.34
CA GLU A 94 14.10 -7.58 18.73
C GLU A 94 13.70 -8.73 19.67
N LEU A 95 12.81 -9.63 19.21
CA LEU A 95 12.44 -10.82 19.96
C LEU A 95 13.61 -11.79 20.13
N ILE A 96 14.38 -12.04 19.07
CA ILE A 96 15.57 -12.91 19.11
C ILE A 96 16.58 -12.38 20.13
N ASP A 97 16.85 -11.07 20.13
CA ASP A 97 17.79 -10.46 21.06
C ASP A 97 17.31 -10.62 22.51
N SER A 98 16.02 -10.39 22.76
CA SER A 98 15.42 -10.53 24.10
C SER A 98 15.50 -11.98 24.62
N LEU A 99 15.19 -12.95 23.76
CA LEU A 99 15.23 -14.38 24.09
C LEU A 99 16.66 -14.88 24.26
N THR A 100 17.60 -14.36 23.47
CA THR A 100 19.03 -14.69 23.61
C THR A 100 19.58 -14.23 24.95
N LEU A 101 19.20 -13.03 25.40
CA LEU A 101 19.58 -12.52 26.70
C LEU A 101 18.96 -13.38 27.82
N ASN A 102 17.69 -13.75 27.69
CA ASN A 102 17.02 -14.64 28.63
C ASN A 102 17.68 -16.03 28.70
N MET A 103 17.98 -16.64 27.55
CA MET A 103 18.67 -17.93 27.45
C MET A 103 20.02 -17.89 28.16
N ASN A 104 20.79 -16.81 27.98
CA ASN A 104 22.07 -16.64 28.67
C ASN A 104 21.93 -16.55 30.19
N ARG A 105 20.91 -15.85 30.69
CA ARG A 105 20.61 -15.80 32.14
C ARG A 105 20.24 -17.18 32.69
N ILE A 106 19.37 -17.91 32.00
CA ILE A 106 18.97 -19.27 32.40
C ILE A 106 20.18 -20.21 32.41
N ARG A 107 21.02 -20.15 31.36
CA ARG A 107 22.25 -20.93 31.29
C ARG A 107 23.19 -20.67 32.47
N GLN A 108 23.40 -19.41 32.83
CA GLN A 108 24.22 -19.05 34.00
C GLN A 108 23.60 -19.54 35.32
N ALA A 109 22.28 -19.41 35.47
CA ALA A 109 21.56 -19.93 36.63
C ALA A 109 21.65 -21.47 36.73
N ALA A 110 21.62 -22.19 35.60
CA ALA A 110 21.79 -23.63 35.57
C ALA A 110 23.20 -24.06 35.97
N ILE A 111 24.25 -23.44 35.41
CA ILE A 111 25.65 -23.73 35.76
C ILE A 111 25.90 -23.47 37.26
N THR A 112 25.43 -22.34 37.77
CA THR A 112 25.59 -22.02 39.20
C THR A 112 24.85 -23.01 40.09
N LYS A 113 23.65 -23.46 39.70
CA LYS A 113 22.92 -24.51 40.41
C LYS A 113 23.67 -25.84 40.43
N GLU A 114 24.18 -26.29 39.29
CA GLU A 114 24.99 -27.52 39.19
C GLU A 114 26.23 -27.45 40.08
N ILE A 115 26.95 -26.32 40.07
CA ILE A 115 28.13 -26.13 40.94
C ILE A 115 27.74 -26.21 42.42
N ILE A 116 26.63 -25.58 42.83
CA ILE A 116 26.15 -25.64 44.22
C ILE A 116 25.81 -27.08 44.62
N GLU A 117 25.15 -27.84 43.74
CA GLU A 117 24.81 -29.24 43.99
C GLU A 117 26.07 -30.11 44.16
N VAL A 118 27.09 -29.92 43.32
CA VAL A 118 28.37 -30.65 43.43
C VAL A 118 29.10 -30.32 44.73
N VAL A 119 29.20 -29.04 45.09
CA VAL A 119 29.89 -28.61 46.33
C VAL A 119 29.13 -29.09 47.58
N SER A 120 27.81 -28.97 47.59
CA SER A 120 26.98 -29.45 48.70
C SER A 120 27.08 -30.97 48.87
N GLY A 121 27.13 -31.73 47.78
CA GLY A 121 27.31 -33.18 47.81
C GLY A 121 28.69 -33.59 48.35
N ALA A 122 29.75 -32.90 47.92
CA ALA A 122 31.11 -33.16 48.41
C ALA A 122 31.30 -32.80 49.89
N SER A 123 30.58 -31.79 50.40
CA SER A 123 30.65 -31.34 51.79
C SER A 123 29.90 -32.26 52.77
N ALA A 124 29.01 -33.11 52.27
CA ALA A 124 28.19 -34.03 53.06
C ALA A 124 28.81 -35.43 53.22
N MET A 125 30.03 -35.65 52.70
CA MET A 125 30.79 -36.90 52.78
C MET A 125 31.87 -36.86 53.87
#